data_AF-A0A957CMB2-F1
#
_entry.id   AF-A0A957CMB2-F1
#
_cell.length_a   1.000
_cell.length_b   1.000
_cell.length_c   1.000
_cell.angle_alpha   90.00
_cell.angle_beta   90.00
_cell.angle_gamma   90.00
#
_symmetry.space_group_name_H-M   'P 1'
#
loop_
_entity.id
_entity.type
_entity.pdbx_description
1 polymer ?
#
loop_
_entity_poly.entity_id
_entity_poly.type
_entity_poly.pdbx_seq_one_letter_code
_entity_poly.pdbx_strand_id
1 'polypeptide(L)'
;LAFVPIWGVMALLPLYKKNRTQMNTEPVLSLSKDKHSFFSSSVPSVVNLLKFLSAGLASIVVVWAVFGFEWGPFLFQTGGLAGLNAVSGPMPTFWAGIEKIVLLSGGGRGAYLLGEYSTAGFLAYFPIAFVVKTPLVTLVGLVITAVLLIKQPRTRKRALFVLTVPLLYFELSMVSRLNIGYRHLLPVLPFVYLLAAGLVDWSTEPKRQRQARVGLVGWLVGLLVAVMWIHPHYLSFFNVAAGGPANGHTILLDSNIDWGQDLFRLQDWMADQGVEKVKLGWFGTAVPSYYHLNYEPLPGFPYPEFISQWGSPPFDVTAPEPGIYAISVSNLMELPLPHSGVYAWFRTREPDTRIGYSIWIYRVE
;
A
#
# COMPACT_ATOMS: atom_id res chain seq x y z
N LEU A 1 -1.17 14.92 4.34
CA LEU A 1 -0.79 16.34 4.42
C LEU A 1 0.14 16.79 3.28
N ALA A 2 1.12 15.98 2.84
CA ALA A 2 1.97 16.30 1.67
C ALA A 2 1.23 16.59 0.34
N PHE A 3 -0.03 16.18 0.23
CA PHE A 3 -0.86 16.42 -0.96
C PHE A 3 -1.59 17.77 -0.93
N VAL A 4 -1.85 18.38 0.24
CA VAL A 4 -2.56 19.67 0.30
C VAL A 4 -1.84 20.79 -0.48
N PRO A 5 -0.49 20.92 -0.42
CA PRO A 5 0.24 21.91 -1.22
C PRO A 5 0.22 21.63 -2.72
N ILE A 6 0.43 20.37 -3.13
CA ILE A 6 0.42 19.93 -4.53
C ILE A 6 -0.93 20.25 -5.18
N TRP A 7 -2.00 20.00 -4.45
CA TRP A 7 -3.35 20.29 -4.91
C TRP A 7 -3.71 21.78 -4.83
N GLY A 8 -3.11 22.55 -3.92
CA GLY A 8 -3.20 24.00 -3.92
C GLY A 8 -2.71 24.59 -5.25
N VAL A 9 -1.62 24.08 -5.81
CA VAL A 9 -1.11 24.54 -7.12
C VAL A 9 -1.89 23.93 -8.30
N MET A 10 -2.36 22.69 -8.22
CA MET A 10 -3.24 22.13 -9.26
C MET A 10 -4.62 22.80 -9.31
N ALA A 11 -5.14 23.23 -8.16
CA ALA A 11 -6.36 24.03 -8.08
C ALA A 11 -6.19 25.40 -8.74
N LEU A 12 -4.96 25.88 -8.94
CA LEU A 12 -4.61 27.10 -9.68
C LEU A 12 -4.38 26.87 -11.18
N LEU A 13 -4.17 25.62 -11.62
CA LEU A 13 -3.98 25.31 -13.04
C LEU A 13 -5.30 25.45 -13.81
N PRO A 14 -5.31 26.15 -14.96
CA PRO A 14 -6.52 26.40 -15.74
C PRO A 14 -6.96 25.15 -16.52
N LEU A 15 -7.40 24.10 -15.83
CA LEU A 15 -7.94 22.88 -16.44
C LEU A 15 -9.38 23.10 -16.99
N TYR A 16 -9.96 24.27 -16.73
CA TYR A 16 -11.38 24.58 -16.93
C TYR A 16 -11.67 25.45 -18.16
N LYS A 17 -11.22 25.06 -19.36
CA LYS A 17 -11.86 25.57 -20.59
C LYS A 17 -13.20 24.86 -20.81
N LYS A 18 -14.31 25.56 -20.63
CA LYS A 18 -15.66 25.10 -21.01
C LYS A 18 -15.71 25.10 -22.54
N ASN A 19 -15.66 23.93 -23.18
CA ASN A 19 -15.89 23.85 -24.62
C ASN A 19 -17.37 24.16 -24.88
N ARG A 20 -17.66 25.38 -25.32
CA ARG A 20 -18.91 25.73 -25.98
C ARG A 20 -18.76 25.29 -27.43
N THR A 21 -19.41 24.21 -27.81
CA THR A 21 -19.64 23.86 -29.21
C THR A 21 -20.47 24.96 -29.84
N GLN A 22 -19.86 25.75 -30.73
CA GLN A 22 -20.56 26.63 -31.66
C GLN A 22 -21.04 25.80 -32.85
N MET A 23 -22.33 25.87 -33.15
CA MET A 23 -22.86 25.74 -34.50
C MET A 23 -23.77 26.96 -34.74
N ASN A 24 -23.43 27.74 -35.77
CA ASN A 24 -24.19 28.87 -36.34
C ASN A 24 -25.55 28.34 -36.89
N THR A 25 -26.63 29.10 -37.11
CA THR A 25 -26.77 30.36 -37.88
C THR A 25 -28.13 31.03 -37.60
N GLU A 26 -28.13 32.37 -37.53
CA GLU A 26 -29.07 33.35 -38.15
C GLU A 26 -29.35 34.60 -37.27
N PRO A 27 -29.47 35.82 -37.85
CA PRO A 27 -29.68 37.05 -37.10
C PRO A 27 -31.16 37.46 -37.10
N VAL A 28 -31.75 37.60 -35.92
CA VAL A 28 -33.00 38.38 -35.77
C VAL A 28 -32.80 39.41 -34.67
N LEU A 29 -33.02 40.66 -35.06
CA LEU A 29 -33.11 41.84 -34.21
C LEU A 29 -34.20 41.65 -33.14
N SER A 30 -33.83 41.78 -31.87
CA SER A 30 -34.71 42.41 -30.87
C SER A 30 -33.90 42.92 -29.69
N LEU A 31 -34.03 44.22 -29.43
CA LEU A 31 -33.53 44.94 -28.26
C LEU A 31 -34.11 44.33 -26.97
N SER A 32 -33.25 43.85 -26.07
CA SER A 32 -33.51 43.96 -24.63
C SER A 32 -32.20 44.11 -23.87
N LYS A 33 -32.14 45.19 -23.10
CA LYS A 33 -31.11 45.50 -22.12
C LYS A 33 -30.88 44.29 -21.20
N ASP A 34 -29.65 43.79 -21.16
CA ASP A 34 -29.00 43.41 -19.92
C ASP A 34 -27.49 43.50 -20.10
N LYS A 35 -26.93 44.58 -19.55
CA LYS A 35 -25.49 44.77 -19.40
C LYS A 35 -25.00 43.85 -18.27
N HIS A 36 -24.72 42.60 -18.58
CA HIS A 36 -23.70 41.86 -17.85
C HIS A 36 -22.52 41.60 -18.79
N SER A 37 -21.55 42.51 -18.66
CA SER A 37 -20.20 42.42 -19.19
C SER A 37 -19.71 40.98 -19.23
N PHE A 38 -19.51 40.48 -20.46
CA PHE A 38 -18.98 39.17 -20.78
C PHE A 38 -17.45 39.10 -20.62
N PHE A 39 -16.90 39.91 -19.71
CA PHE A 39 -15.53 39.80 -19.22
C PHE A 39 -15.55 39.12 -17.86
N SER A 40 -15.38 37.80 -17.87
CA SER A 40 -14.80 37.07 -16.75
C SER A 40 -13.86 36.01 -17.31
N SER A 41 -12.69 36.49 -17.77
CA SER A 41 -11.46 35.77 -17.47
C SER A 41 -11.38 35.55 -15.97
N SER A 42 -11.35 34.32 -15.51
CA SER A 42 -10.88 34.00 -14.15
C SER A 42 -10.41 32.55 -14.20
N VAL A 43 -9.14 32.28 -13.90
CA VAL A 43 -8.66 32.10 -12.52
C VAL A 43 -9.67 31.23 -11.76
N PRO A 44 -9.27 30.05 -11.22
CA PRO A 44 -10.17 29.25 -10.41
C PRO A 44 -10.88 30.16 -9.41
N SER A 45 -12.22 30.13 -9.39
CA SER A 45 -12.98 31.09 -8.59
C SER A 45 -12.44 31.08 -7.16
N VAL A 46 -12.27 32.24 -6.54
CA VAL A 46 -11.84 32.36 -5.14
C VAL A 46 -12.63 31.39 -4.25
N VAL A 47 -13.91 31.16 -4.58
CA VAL A 47 -14.78 30.16 -3.98
C VAL A 47 -14.22 28.72 -4.05
N ASN A 48 -13.72 28.27 -5.21
CA ASN A 48 -13.13 26.94 -5.35
C ASN A 48 -11.82 26.81 -4.56
N LEU A 49 -11.01 27.87 -4.53
CA LEU A 49 -9.82 27.91 -3.69
C LEU A 49 -10.17 27.84 -2.20
N LEU A 50 -11.16 28.61 -1.75
CA LEU A 50 -11.67 28.59 -0.37
C LEU A 50 -12.27 27.23 0.00
N LYS A 51 -13.02 26.58 -0.91
CA LYS A 51 -13.51 25.21 -0.73
C LYS A 51 -12.37 24.21 -0.57
N PHE A 52 -11.31 24.37 -1.37
CA PHE A 52 -10.14 23.51 -1.28
C PHE A 52 -9.36 23.73 0.04
N LEU A 53 -9.13 24.98 0.43
CA LEU A 53 -8.47 25.34 1.68
C LEU A 53 -9.27 24.89 2.90
N SER A 54 -10.59 25.06 2.89
CA SER A 54 -11.46 24.58 3.97
C SER A 54 -11.47 23.06 4.08
N ALA A 55 -11.47 22.33 2.96
CA ALA A 55 -11.27 20.88 2.98
C ALA A 55 -9.89 20.49 3.54
N GLY A 56 -8.84 21.24 3.20
CA GLY A 56 -7.50 21.08 3.76
C GLY A 56 -7.47 21.27 5.29
N LEU A 57 -8.07 22.36 5.79
CA LEU A 57 -8.20 22.64 7.22
C LEU A 57 -9.03 21.57 7.93
N ALA A 58 -10.16 21.16 7.35
CA ALA A 58 -10.98 20.07 7.90
C ALA A 58 -10.17 18.76 7.98
N SER A 59 -9.33 18.45 6.98
CA SER A 59 -8.48 17.26 7.02
C SER A 59 -7.45 17.30 8.16
N ILE A 60 -6.91 18.48 8.50
CA ILE A 60 -6.01 18.68 9.64
C ILE A 60 -6.75 18.39 10.95
N VAL A 61 -7.97 18.89 11.10
CA VAL A 61 -8.81 18.64 12.29
C VAL A 61 -9.14 17.15 12.42
N VAL A 62 -9.47 16.47 11.31
CA VAL A 62 -9.71 15.02 11.31
C VAL A 62 -8.47 14.25 11.75
N VAL A 63 -7.29 14.60 11.24
CA VAL A 63 -6.03 13.97 11.67
C VAL A 63 -5.80 14.22 13.16
N TRP A 64 -5.99 15.44 13.64
CA TRP A 64 -5.84 15.75 15.05
C TRP A 64 -6.82 14.94 15.94
N ALA A 65 -8.06 14.76 15.49
CA ALA A 65 -9.05 13.91 16.16
C ALA A 65 -8.64 12.43 16.19
N VAL A 66 -8.06 11.89 15.11
CA VAL A 66 -7.52 10.52 15.06
C VAL A 66 -6.42 10.32 16.10
N PHE A 67 -5.61 11.36 16.35
CA PHE A 67 -4.61 11.39 17.41
C PHE A 67 -5.21 11.81 18.76
N GLY A 68 -6.52 11.69 18.97
CA GLY A 68 -7.17 11.94 20.25
C GLY A 68 -7.13 13.40 20.72
N PHE A 69 -7.02 14.34 19.79
CA PHE A 69 -6.78 15.76 20.07
C PHE A 69 -5.54 16.02 20.93
N GLU A 70 -4.51 15.17 20.79
CA GLU A 70 -3.24 15.30 21.50
C GLU A 70 -2.69 16.73 21.40
N TRP A 71 -2.30 17.30 22.53
CA TRP A 71 -1.67 18.61 22.63
C TRP A 71 -0.47 18.53 23.57
N GLY A 72 0.70 18.95 23.12
CA GLY A 72 1.91 18.84 23.91
C GLY A 72 3.16 19.31 23.16
N PRO A 73 4.34 19.22 23.81
CA PRO A 73 5.60 19.58 23.17
C PRO A 73 5.83 18.70 21.94
N PHE A 74 6.36 19.29 20.86
CA PHE A 74 6.74 18.50 19.69
C PHE A 74 7.86 17.50 20.05
N LEU A 75 7.93 16.40 19.28
CA LEU A 75 8.78 15.24 19.56
C LEU A 75 9.77 14.99 18.40
N PHE A 76 10.26 16.04 17.77
CA PHE A 76 11.21 15.93 16.66
C PHE A 76 12.58 15.40 17.13
N GLN A 77 13.18 14.52 16.34
CA GLN A 77 14.44 13.82 16.62
C GLN A 77 15.65 14.50 15.97
N THR A 78 15.47 15.23 14.87
CA THR A 78 16.60 15.88 14.17
C THR A 78 16.89 17.26 14.73
N GLY A 79 18.17 17.63 14.78
CA GLY A 79 18.61 18.94 15.27
C GLY A 79 18.00 20.14 14.53
N GLY A 80 17.63 19.98 13.25
CA GLY A 80 16.99 21.05 12.46
C GLY A 80 15.57 21.38 12.89
N LEU A 81 14.84 20.42 13.47
CA LEU A 81 13.46 20.60 13.96
C LEU A 81 13.35 20.55 15.48
N ALA A 82 14.40 20.11 16.18
CA ALA A 82 14.43 19.99 17.64
C ALA A 82 14.11 21.30 18.38
N GLY A 83 14.41 22.46 17.78
CA GLY A 83 14.03 23.76 18.35
C GLY A 83 12.51 23.94 18.50
N LEU A 84 11.71 23.25 17.68
CA LEU A 84 10.25 23.27 17.80
C LEU A 84 9.75 22.49 19.02
N ASN A 85 10.54 21.58 19.59
CA ASN A 85 10.16 20.82 20.79
C ASN A 85 9.99 21.71 22.03
N ALA A 86 10.54 22.93 22.01
CA ALA A 86 10.31 23.94 23.05
C ALA A 86 8.89 24.51 23.05
N VAL A 87 8.13 24.31 21.97
CA VAL A 87 6.76 24.81 21.81
C VAL A 87 5.78 23.64 21.85
N SER A 88 4.63 23.85 22.50
CA SER A 88 3.54 22.89 22.48
C SER A 88 2.57 23.18 21.35
N GLY A 89 2.07 22.13 20.72
CA GLY A 89 1.10 22.22 19.64
C GLY A 89 0.29 20.95 19.47
N PRO A 90 -0.59 20.90 18.45
CA PRO A 90 -1.44 19.75 18.21
C PRO A 90 -0.65 18.58 17.62
N MET A 91 -1.06 17.35 17.97
CA MET A 91 -0.62 16.07 17.40
C MET A 91 0.92 15.90 17.31
N PRO A 92 1.69 16.15 18.39
CA PRO A 92 3.15 16.03 18.38
C PRO A 92 3.64 14.63 17.96
N THR A 93 2.91 13.56 18.31
CA THR A 93 3.24 12.19 17.90
C THR A 93 3.12 12.01 16.39
N PHE A 94 2.12 12.62 15.74
CA PHE A 94 1.97 12.58 14.28
C PHE A 94 3.19 13.20 13.59
N TRP A 95 3.61 14.39 14.02
CA TRP A 95 4.71 15.10 13.39
C TRP A 95 6.05 14.37 13.53
N ALA A 96 6.33 13.83 14.72
CA ALA A 96 7.50 12.98 14.95
C ALA A 96 7.44 11.70 14.10
N GLY A 97 6.26 11.11 13.92
CA GLY A 97 6.05 9.97 13.02
C GLY A 97 6.40 10.29 11.57
N ILE A 98 5.98 11.46 11.06
CA ILE A 98 6.32 11.91 9.70
C ILE A 98 7.84 12.09 9.55
N GLU A 99 8.50 12.75 10.50
CA GLU A 99 9.96 12.90 10.48
C GLU A 99 10.66 11.54 10.49
N LYS A 100 10.22 10.62 11.36
CA LYS A 100 10.77 9.26 11.43
C LYS A 100 10.61 8.51 10.10
N ILE A 101 9.48 8.65 9.40
CA ILE A 101 9.29 8.05 8.07
C ILE A 101 10.28 8.65 7.06
N VAL A 102 10.48 9.97 7.06
CA VAL A 102 11.43 10.63 6.16
C VAL A 102 12.87 10.17 6.43
N LEU A 103 13.27 10.09 7.70
CA LEU A 103 14.58 9.58 8.11
C LEU A 103 14.78 8.12 7.70
N LEU A 104 13.79 7.27 7.96
CA LEU A 104 13.83 5.86 7.58
C LEU A 104 13.80 5.65 6.07
N SER A 105 13.20 6.57 5.31
CA SER A 105 13.21 6.53 3.84
C SER A 105 14.56 6.92 3.24
N GLY A 106 15.42 7.61 4.01
CA GLY A 106 16.79 7.94 3.61
C GLY A 106 17.82 6.84 3.89
N GLY A 107 17.57 6.00 4.91
CA GLY A 107 18.43 4.88 5.27
C GLY A 107 18.19 3.64 4.39
N GLY A 108 19.26 3.05 3.85
CA GLY A 108 19.15 1.81 3.08
C GLY A 108 18.64 0.66 3.94
N ARG A 109 17.50 0.08 3.59
CA ARG A 109 16.95 -1.15 4.17
C ARG A 109 16.95 -2.22 3.09
N GLY A 110 17.17 -3.48 3.49
CA GLY A 110 17.03 -4.62 2.59
C GLY A 110 15.63 -4.68 1.99
N ALA A 111 15.55 -4.60 0.67
CA ALA A 111 14.35 -4.78 -0.11
C ALA A 111 14.49 -6.05 -0.95
N TYR A 112 13.37 -6.69 -1.27
CA TYR A 112 13.32 -7.84 -2.15
C TYR A 112 12.27 -7.65 -3.25
N LEU A 113 12.63 -8.07 -4.46
CA LEU A 113 11.76 -8.02 -5.60
C LEU A 113 12.16 -9.10 -6.61
N LEU A 114 11.26 -10.02 -6.95
CA LEU A 114 11.44 -11.01 -8.01
C LEU A 114 12.73 -11.86 -7.87
N GLY A 115 13.07 -12.29 -6.65
CA GLY A 115 14.29 -13.05 -6.38
C GLY A 115 15.53 -12.22 -6.09
N GLU A 116 15.49 -10.91 -6.39
CA GLU A 116 16.63 -10.00 -6.23
C GLU A 116 16.56 -9.22 -4.92
N TYR A 117 17.73 -8.81 -4.42
CA TYR A 117 17.87 -8.03 -3.19
C TYR A 117 18.57 -6.71 -3.45
N SER A 118 18.12 -5.66 -2.77
CA SER A 118 18.72 -4.33 -2.87
C SER A 118 18.63 -3.59 -1.54
N THR A 119 19.73 -3.00 -1.09
CA THR A 119 19.74 -2.06 0.05
C THR A 119 19.41 -0.63 -0.40
N ALA A 120 19.44 -0.35 -1.71
CA ALA A 120 19.05 0.92 -2.29
C ALA A 120 17.56 0.96 -2.68
N GLY A 121 16.89 -0.18 -2.68
CA GLY A 121 15.53 -0.35 -3.19
C GLY A 121 15.44 -0.66 -4.69
N PHE A 122 14.22 -0.71 -5.21
CA PHE A 122 13.89 -0.93 -6.61
C PHE A 122 12.85 0.10 -7.08
N LEU A 123 13.13 0.78 -8.19
CA LEU A 123 12.16 1.68 -8.84
C LEU A 123 10.84 0.94 -9.19
N ALA A 124 10.94 -0.34 -9.57
CA ALA A 124 9.81 -1.15 -9.97
C ALA A 124 9.01 -1.76 -8.80
N TYR A 125 9.47 -1.60 -7.54
CA TYR A 125 8.86 -2.25 -6.38
C TYR A 125 7.37 -1.95 -6.25
N PHE A 126 7.00 -0.67 -6.18
CA PHE A 126 5.61 -0.27 -5.98
C PHE A 126 4.71 -0.55 -7.19
N PRO A 127 5.13 -0.32 -8.44
CA PRO A 127 4.38 -0.78 -9.60
C PRO A 127 4.09 -2.28 -9.59
N ILE A 128 5.11 -3.11 -9.32
CA ILE A 128 4.95 -4.57 -9.25
C ILE A 128 4.05 -4.94 -8.07
N ALA A 129 4.29 -4.36 -6.88
CA ALA A 129 3.46 -4.59 -5.71
C ALA A 129 1.99 -4.28 -5.97
N PHE A 130 1.69 -3.17 -6.63
CA PHE A 130 0.32 -2.85 -7.02
C PHE A 130 -0.28 -3.90 -7.95
N VAL A 131 0.46 -4.30 -8.99
CA VAL A 131 -0.04 -5.27 -9.97
C VAL A 131 -0.25 -6.65 -9.35
N VAL A 132 0.57 -7.10 -8.41
CA VAL A 132 0.48 -8.46 -7.85
C VAL A 132 -0.40 -8.55 -6.60
N LYS A 133 -0.51 -7.46 -5.83
CA LYS A 133 -1.33 -7.39 -4.60
C LYS A 133 -2.75 -6.89 -4.83
N THR A 134 -3.06 -6.35 -6.00
CA THR A 134 -4.42 -5.89 -6.32
C THR A 134 -5.21 -7.02 -7.00
N PRO A 135 -6.48 -7.28 -6.61
CA PRO A 135 -7.32 -8.25 -7.30
C PRO A 135 -7.40 -7.98 -8.81
N LEU A 136 -7.32 -9.02 -9.64
CA LEU A 136 -7.35 -8.88 -11.11
C LEU A 136 -8.60 -8.14 -11.59
N VAL A 137 -9.76 -8.40 -10.97
CA VAL A 137 -11.01 -7.69 -11.27
C VAL A 137 -10.88 -6.18 -11.08
N THR A 138 -10.08 -5.75 -10.08
CA THR A 138 -9.81 -4.33 -9.84
C THR A 138 -8.87 -3.74 -10.86
N LEU A 139 -7.82 -4.46 -11.26
CA LEU A 139 -6.90 -4.00 -12.30
C LEU A 139 -7.59 -3.88 -13.66
N VAL A 140 -8.35 -4.90 -14.06
CA VAL A 140 -9.14 -4.89 -15.30
C VAL A 140 -10.20 -3.80 -15.26
N GLY A 141 -10.96 -3.70 -14.16
CA GLY A 141 -11.96 -2.67 -13.97
C GLY A 141 -11.37 -1.26 -14.01
N LEU A 142 -10.19 -1.04 -13.42
CA LEU A 142 -9.46 0.21 -13.45
C LEU A 142 -9.08 0.59 -14.88
N VAL A 143 -8.46 -0.32 -15.64
CA VAL A 143 -8.04 -0.06 -17.02
C VAL A 143 -9.24 0.24 -17.92
N ILE A 144 -10.27 -0.61 -17.88
CA ILE A 144 -11.50 -0.41 -18.66
C ILE A 144 -12.10 0.95 -18.33
N THR A 145 -12.32 1.24 -17.05
CA THR A 145 -12.99 2.47 -16.63
C THR A 145 -12.15 3.70 -16.97
N ALA A 146 -10.84 3.66 -16.77
CA ALA A 146 -9.93 4.75 -17.16
C ALA A 146 -10.02 5.03 -18.67
N VAL A 147 -9.91 4.00 -19.52
CA VAL A 147 -9.97 4.15 -20.98
C VAL A 147 -11.31 4.72 -21.43
N LEU A 148 -12.41 4.18 -20.92
CA LEU A 148 -13.76 4.63 -21.26
C LEU A 148 -13.96 6.10 -20.87
N LEU A 149 -13.62 6.47 -19.63
CA LEU A 149 -13.82 7.82 -19.12
C LEU A 149 -12.89 8.85 -19.78
N ILE A 150 -11.66 8.47 -20.15
CA ILE A 150 -10.71 9.36 -20.84
C ILE A 150 -11.11 9.57 -22.30
N LYS A 151 -11.60 8.53 -23.00
CA LYS A 151 -12.07 8.65 -24.39
C LYS A 151 -13.33 9.50 -24.51
N GLN A 152 -14.15 9.56 -23.47
CA GLN A 152 -15.40 10.31 -23.49
C GLN A 152 -15.19 11.80 -23.11
N PRO A 153 -15.47 12.78 -24.00
CA PRO A 153 -15.19 14.19 -23.76
C PRO A 153 -15.84 14.76 -22.48
N ARG A 154 -17.03 14.24 -22.13
CA ARG A 154 -17.80 14.64 -20.95
C ARG A 154 -17.07 14.30 -19.63
N THR A 155 -16.41 13.14 -19.56
CA THR A 155 -15.80 12.61 -18.33
C THR A 155 -14.29 12.78 -18.31
N ARG A 156 -13.64 12.99 -19.47
CA ARG A 156 -12.18 13.03 -19.64
C ARG A 156 -11.47 13.89 -18.60
N LYS A 157 -11.93 15.12 -18.38
CA LYS A 157 -11.29 16.04 -17.43
C LYS A 157 -11.37 15.56 -15.98
N ARG A 158 -12.53 15.01 -15.59
CA ARG A 158 -12.73 14.45 -14.23
C ARG A 158 -11.87 13.21 -14.02
N ALA A 159 -11.82 12.33 -15.02
CA ALA A 159 -10.98 11.14 -14.98
C ALA A 159 -9.50 11.48 -14.85
N LEU A 160 -9.00 12.41 -15.68
CA LEU A 160 -7.62 12.88 -15.58
C LEU A 160 -7.32 13.49 -14.21
N PHE A 161 -8.21 14.34 -13.69
CA PHE A 161 -8.05 14.92 -12.36
C PHE A 161 -7.99 13.87 -11.23
N VAL A 162 -8.87 12.87 -11.26
CA VAL A 162 -8.87 11.77 -10.30
C VAL A 162 -7.60 10.93 -10.41
N LEU A 163 -7.07 10.75 -11.63
CA LEU A 163 -5.84 9.98 -11.89
C LEU A 163 -4.57 10.74 -11.53
N THR A 164 -4.55 12.08 -11.56
CA THR A 164 -3.31 12.83 -11.30
C THR A 164 -2.70 12.49 -9.94
N VAL A 165 -3.54 12.26 -8.95
CA VAL A 165 -3.14 12.09 -7.55
C VAL A 165 -2.52 10.71 -7.31
N PRO A 166 -3.18 9.59 -7.68
CA PRO A 166 -2.54 8.29 -7.59
C PRO A 166 -1.29 8.23 -8.48
N LEU A 167 -1.25 8.88 -9.64
CA LEU A 167 -0.06 8.91 -10.50
C LEU A 167 1.11 9.65 -9.83
N LEU A 168 0.89 10.86 -9.31
CA LEU A 168 1.93 11.59 -8.57
C LEU A 168 2.34 10.85 -7.30
N TYR A 169 1.40 10.21 -6.60
CA TYR A 169 1.71 9.35 -5.45
C TYR A 169 2.61 8.18 -5.86
N PHE A 170 2.29 7.52 -6.98
CA PHE A 170 3.09 6.43 -7.54
C PHE A 170 4.50 6.90 -7.87
N GLU A 171 4.65 8.01 -8.59
CA GLU A 171 5.94 8.60 -8.93
C GLU A 171 6.78 8.89 -7.68
N LEU A 172 6.19 9.52 -6.65
CA LEU A 172 6.86 9.78 -5.38
C LEU A 172 7.23 8.48 -4.64
N SER A 173 6.35 7.47 -4.68
CA SER A 173 6.62 6.18 -4.05
C SER A 173 7.80 5.47 -4.71
N MET A 174 7.97 5.59 -6.03
CA MET A 174 9.08 4.98 -6.78
C MET A 174 10.45 5.58 -6.41
N VAL A 175 10.48 6.84 -5.96
CA VAL A 175 11.71 7.51 -5.49
C VAL A 175 12.02 7.15 -4.02
N SER A 176 11.03 6.64 -3.29
CA SER A 176 11.24 6.19 -1.91
C SER A 176 12.07 4.91 -1.88
N ARG A 177 13.12 4.90 -1.05
CA ARG A 177 13.92 3.70 -0.76
C ARG A 177 13.23 2.77 0.24
N LEU A 178 12.07 3.16 0.75
CA LEU A 178 11.28 2.41 1.74
C LEU A 178 10.43 1.33 1.05
N ASN A 179 11.08 0.33 0.45
CA ASN A 179 10.42 -0.79 -0.24
C ASN A 179 10.03 -1.92 0.72
N ILE A 180 9.07 -1.62 1.60
CA ILE A 180 8.59 -2.48 2.70
C ILE A 180 7.05 -2.49 2.70
N GLY A 181 6.48 -3.22 1.76
CA GLY A 181 5.06 -3.53 1.76
C GLY A 181 4.18 -2.65 0.88
N TYR A 182 3.18 -3.31 0.31
CA TYR A 182 2.06 -2.69 -0.40
C TYR A 182 1.27 -1.66 0.42
N ARG A 183 1.38 -1.70 1.76
CA ARG A 183 0.72 -0.77 2.68
C ARG A 183 0.99 0.71 2.36
N HIS A 184 2.15 1.01 1.77
CA HIS A 184 2.48 2.37 1.36
C HIS A 184 1.67 2.85 0.15
N LEU A 185 1.01 1.97 -0.60
CA LEU A 185 0.15 2.34 -1.73
C LEU A 185 -1.33 2.43 -1.36
N LEU A 186 -1.72 2.16 -0.11
CA LEU A 186 -3.12 2.30 0.32
C LEU A 186 -3.74 3.68 0.02
N PRO A 187 -3.01 4.82 0.08
CA PRO A 187 -3.56 6.12 -0.30
C PRO A 187 -4.02 6.22 -1.76
N VAL A 188 -3.55 5.34 -2.66
CA VAL A 188 -3.96 5.28 -4.07
C VAL A 188 -5.34 4.63 -4.23
N LEU A 189 -5.69 3.66 -3.38
CA LEU A 189 -6.89 2.84 -3.53
C LEU A 189 -8.22 3.61 -3.59
N PRO A 190 -8.46 4.65 -2.76
CA PRO A 190 -9.68 5.44 -2.87
C PRO A 190 -9.90 6.05 -4.26
N PHE A 191 -8.82 6.46 -4.93
CA PHE A 191 -8.90 7.04 -6.29
C PHE A 191 -9.19 5.96 -7.34
N VAL A 192 -8.66 4.76 -7.17
CA VAL A 192 -8.99 3.59 -8.02
C VAL A 192 -10.49 3.29 -7.92
N TYR A 193 -11.05 3.24 -6.70
CA TYR A 193 -12.48 2.99 -6.49
C TYR A 193 -13.37 4.16 -6.92
N LEU A 194 -12.90 5.40 -6.78
CA LEU A 194 -13.62 6.56 -7.28
C LEU A 194 -13.69 6.55 -8.82
N LEU A 195 -12.58 6.21 -9.47
CA LEU A 195 -12.55 6.06 -10.92
C LEU A 195 -13.51 4.95 -11.37
N ALA A 196 -13.46 3.80 -10.70
CA ALA A 196 -14.38 2.68 -10.89
C ALA A 196 -15.85 3.09 -10.83
N ALA A 197 -16.24 3.83 -9.79
CA ALA A 197 -17.60 4.33 -9.61
C ALA A 197 -18.03 5.26 -10.76
N GLY A 198 -17.08 5.98 -11.37
CA GLY A 198 -17.34 6.84 -12.53
C GLY A 198 -17.84 6.10 -13.77
N LEU A 199 -17.72 4.77 -13.85
CA LEU A 199 -18.18 3.96 -14.98
C LEU A 199 -19.68 4.19 -15.31
N VAL A 200 -20.52 4.41 -14.30
CA VAL A 200 -21.96 4.64 -14.51
C VAL A 200 -22.26 5.96 -15.23
N ASP A 201 -21.36 6.94 -15.11
CA ASP A 201 -21.46 8.26 -15.74
C ASP A 201 -20.83 8.31 -17.14
N TRP A 202 -20.23 7.21 -17.60
CA TRP A 202 -19.53 7.15 -18.89
C TRP A 202 -20.46 7.40 -20.09
N SER A 203 -21.72 6.99 -20.00
CA SER A 203 -22.70 7.18 -21.08
C SER A 203 -24.06 7.64 -20.56
N THR A 204 -24.76 8.41 -21.39
CA THR A 204 -26.16 8.81 -21.17
C THR A 204 -27.16 7.88 -21.85
N GLU A 205 -26.71 6.92 -22.66
CA GLU A 205 -27.58 5.95 -23.31
C GLU A 205 -28.12 4.93 -22.29
N PRO A 206 -29.44 4.74 -22.16
CA PRO A 206 -30.01 3.85 -21.13
C PRO A 206 -29.48 2.41 -21.18
N LYS A 207 -29.27 1.87 -22.39
CA LYS A 207 -28.70 0.53 -22.58
C LYS A 207 -27.27 0.43 -22.04
N ARG A 208 -26.41 1.42 -22.32
CA ARG A 208 -25.03 1.45 -21.84
C ARG A 208 -24.95 1.70 -20.33
N GLN A 209 -25.85 2.51 -19.78
CA GLN A 209 -25.96 2.68 -18.33
C GLN A 209 -26.35 1.38 -17.63
N ARG A 210 -27.30 0.63 -18.18
CA ARG A 210 -27.64 -0.70 -17.66
C ARG A 210 -26.44 -1.65 -17.73
N GLN A 211 -25.71 -1.66 -18.84
CA GLN A 211 -24.48 -2.45 -18.98
C GLN A 211 -23.40 -2.04 -17.97
N ALA A 212 -23.19 -0.74 -17.76
CA ALA A 212 -22.25 -0.22 -16.77
C ALA A 212 -22.61 -0.64 -15.34
N ARG A 213 -23.90 -0.58 -14.97
CA ARG A 213 -24.40 -1.04 -13.66
C ARG A 213 -24.23 -2.54 -13.48
N VAL A 214 -24.56 -3.35 -14.50
CA VAL A 214 -24.36 -4.80 -14.46
C VAL A 214 -22.87 -5.13 -14.35
N GLY A 215 -22.01 -4.43 -15.10
CA GLY A 215 -20.55 -4.57 -15.00
C GLY A 215 -20.02 -4.19 -13.61
N LEU A 216 -20.53 -3.12 -13.00
CA LEU A 216 -20.17 -2.72 -11.64
C LEU A 216 -20.60 -3.78 -10.61
N VAL A 217 -21.81 -4.35 -10.73
CA VAL A 217 -22.26 -5.46 -9.87
C VAL A 217 -21.35 -6.68 -10.06
N GLY A 218 -21.02 -7.05 -11.30
CA GLY A 218 -20.09 -8.15 -11.58
C GLY A 218 -18.70 -7.91 -10.98
N TRP A 219 -18.21 -6.68 -11.01
CA TRP A 219 -16.95 -6.31 -10.36
C TRP A 219 -17.04 -6.44 -8.84
N LEU A 220 -18.10 -5.94 -8.20
CA LEU A 220 -18.31 -6.08 -6.76
C LEU A 220 -18.41 -7.55 -6.33
N VAL A 221 -19.09 -8.39 -7.12
CA VAL A 221 -19.13 -9.84 -6.90
C VAL A 221 -17.74 -10.45 -7.03
N GLY A 222 -16.97 -10.07 -8.05
CA GLY A 222 -15.59 -10.54 -8.21
C GLY A 222 -14.67 -10.14 -7.05
N LEU A 223 -14.85 -8.93 -6.50
CA LEU A 223 -14.16 -8.47 -5.30
C LEU A 223 -14.54 -9.30 -4.07
N LEU A 224 -15.83 -9.58 -3.90
CA LEU A 224 -16.32 -10.43 -2.81
C LEU A 224 -15.72 -11.84 -2.91
N VAL A 225 -15.68 -12.42 -4.11
CA VAL A 225 -15.04 -13.74 -4.34
C VAL A 225 -13.56 -13.69 -3.96
N ALA A 226 -12.83 -12.65 -4.35
CA ALA A 226 -11.41 -12.51 -4.00
C ALA A 226 -11.19 -12.41 -2.47
N VAL A 227 -12.06 -11.68 -1.76
CA VAL A 227 -12.03 -11.55 -0.29
C VAL A 227 -12.34 -12.89 0.38
N MET A 228 -13.40 -13.58 -0.07
CA MET A 228 -13.79 -14.88 0.47
C MET A 228 -12.73 -15.95 0.22
N TRP A 229 -12.07 -15.92 -0.93
CA TRP A 229 -11.01 -16.85 -1.30
C TRP A 229 -9.79 -16.75 -0.38
N ILE A 230 -9.36 -15.53 -0.04
CA ILE A 230 -8.16 -15.34 0.77
C ILE A 230 -8.43 -15.37 2.27
N HIS A 231 -9.69 -15.21 2.71
CA HIS A 231 -10.05 -15.25 4.13
C HIS A 231 -9.46 -16.51 4.80
N PRO A 232 -8.76 -16.39 5.95
CA PRO A 232 -8.49 -15.18 6.76
C PRO A 232 -7.12 -14.49 6.52
N HIS A 233 -6.39 -14.83 5.46
CA HIS A 233 -4.99 -14.44 5.23
C HIS A 233 -4.80 -13.20 4.34
N TYR A 234 -5.52 -12.11 4.62
CA TYR A 234 -5.55 -10.93 3.74
C TYR A 234 -4.19 -10.30 3.46
N LEU A 235 -3.28 -10.31 4.44
CA LEU A 235 -1.95 -9.72 4.28
C LEU A 235 -1.19 -10.44 3.16
N SER A 236 -1.24 -11.77 3.18
CA SER A 236 -0.55 -12.64 2.24
C SER A 236 -1.28 -12.78 0.89
N PHE A 237 -2.33 -11.98 0.63
CA PHE A 237 -3.00 -11.99 -0.67
C PHE A 237 -2.01 -11.70 -1.81
N PHE A 238 -1.99 -12.55 -2.84
CA PHE A 238 -1.46 -12.23 -4.16
C PHE A 238 -2.50 -12.70 -5.17
N ASN A 239 -2.67 -11.95 -6.25
CA ASN A 239 -3.65 -12.34 -7.24
C ASN A 239 -3.21 -13.59 -8.02
N VAL A 240 -4.14 -14.20 -8.76
CA VAL A 240 -3.91 -15.47 -9.45
C VAL A 240 -2.81 -15.37 -10.51
N ALA A 241 -2.66 -14.21 -11.18
CA ALA A 241 -1.61 -14.01 -12.18
C ALA A 241 -0.20 -13.96 -11.57
N ALA A 242 -0.11 -13.62 -10.28
CA ALA A 242 1.13 -13.64 -9.50
C ALA A 242 1.42 -15.02 -8.87
N GLY A 243 0.66 -16.07 -9.24
CA GLY A 243 0.81 -17.42 -8.66
C GLY A 243 0.05 -17.62 -7.34
N GLY A 244 -0.77 -16.64 -6.93
CA GLY A 244 -1.55 -16.71 -5.70
C GLY A 244 -0.72 -16.58 -4.42
N PRO A 245 -1.38 -16.60 -3.24
CA PRO A 245 -0.72 -16.40 -1.96
C PRO A 245 0.37 -17.46 -1.66
N ALA A 246 0.23 -18.67 -2.21
CA ALA A 246 1.20 -19.76 -2.05
C ALA A 246 2.57 -19.48 -2.70
N ASN A 247 2.62 -18.66 -3.76
CA ASN A 247 3.83 -18.36 -4.51
C ASN A 247 4.26 -16.90 -4.44
N GLY A 248 3.49 -16.03 -3.78
CA GLY A 248 3.80 -14.60 -3.72
C GLY A 248 5.18 -14.26 -3.14
N HIS A 249 5.73 -15.14 -2.30
CA HIS A 249 7.07 -15.02 -1.71
C HIS A 249 8.20 -14.97 -2.75
N THR A 250 7.98 -15.48 -3.97
CA THR A 250 8.97 -15.38 -5.06
C THR A 250 9.00 -13.99 -5.70
N ILE A 251 8.00 -13.14 -5.42
CA ILE A 251 7.85 -11.80 -6.00
C ILE A 251 8.13 -10.73 -4.93
N LEU A 252 7.49 -10.86 -3.76
CA LEU A 252 7.63 -9.93 -2.63
C LEU A 252 7.73 -10.72 -1.33
N LEU A 253 8.56 -10.24 -0.41
CA LEU A 253 8.71 -10.79 0.93
C LEU A 253 8.26 -9.75 1.97
N ASP A 254 8.77 -9.85 3.19
CA ASP A 254 8.56 -8.90 4.27
C ASP A 254 7.10 -8.82 4.77
N SER A 255 6.80 -7.63 5.25
CA SER A 255 5.51 -6.99 5.49
C SER A 255 4.44 -7.16 4.40
N ASN A 256 4.79 -7.65 3.20
CA ASN A 256 3.81 -8.10 2.20
C ASN A 256 3.24 -9.47 2.53
N ILE A 257 3.87 -10.29 3.36
CA ILE A 257 3.42 -11.66 3.65
C ILE A 257 3.17 -11.86 5.12
N ASP A 258 4.07 -11.36 5.96
CA ASP A 258 4.05 -11.61 7.40
C ASP A 258 4.35 -10.35 8.17
N TRP A 259 3.61 -10.13 9.25
CA TRP A 259 3.96 -9.17 10.30
C TRP A 259 3.72 -9.74 11.71
N GLY A 260 3.42 -11.04 11.82
CA GLY A 260 3.16 -11.78 13.06
C GLY A 260 1.82 -12.51 13.11
N GLN A 261 0.97 -12.35 12.10
CA GLN A 261 -0.38 -12.90 12.14
C GLN A 261 -0.43 -14.44 12.16
N ASP A 262 0.55 -15.11 11.54
CA ASP A 262 0.59 -16.57 11.46
C ASP A 262 1.33 -17.21 12.65
N LEU A 263 1.89 -16.43 13.58
CA LEU A 263 2.42 -16.95 14.87
C LEU A 263 1.31 -17.54 15.74
N PHE A 264 0.13 -16.91 15.75
CA PHE A 264 -1.06 -17.47 16.40
C PHE A 264 -1.43 -18.83 15.78
N ARG A 265 -1.40 -18.93 14.44
CA ARG A 265 -1.70 -20.17 13.72
C ARG A 265 -0.65 -21.26 13.92
N LEU A 266 0.60 -20.86 14.12
CA LEU A 266 1.67 -21.77 14.47
C LEU A 266 1.39 -22.38 15.85
N GLN A 267 0.90 -21.59 16.80
CA GLN A 267 0.53 -22.11 18.12
C GLN A 267 -0.66 -23.07 18.04
N ASP A 268 -1.70 -22.75 17.25
CA ASP A 268 -2.82 -23.66 17.00
C ASP A 268 -2.32 -25.00 16.43
N TRP A 269 -1.48 -24.94 15.40
CA TRP A 269 -0.90 -26.14 14.77
C TRP A 269 -0.03 -26.94 15.74
N MET A 270 0.77 -26.28 16.59
CA MET A 270 1.57 -26.95 17.60
C MET A 270 0.69 -27.73 18.60
N ALA A 271 -0.42 -27.12 19.03
CA ALA A 271 -1.38 -27.78 19.92
C ALA A 271 -2.04 -28.98 19.24
N ASP A 272 -2.50 -28.82 17.99
CA ASP A 272 -3.17 -29.87 17.22
C ASP A 272 -2.25 -31.07 16.92
N GLN A 273 -0.95 -30.81 16.74
CA GLN A 273 0.04 -31.85 16.42
C GLN A 273 0.77 -32.41 17.65
N GLY A 274 0.46 -31.93 18.86
CA GLY A 274 1.18 -32.31 20.08
C GLY A 274 2.66 -31.92 20.06
N VAL A 275 3.01 -30.83 19.38
CA VAL A 275 4.38 -30.33 19.28
C VAL A 275 4.64 -29.34 20.41
N GLU A 276 5.47 -29.74 21.37
CA GLU A 276 5.76 -28.90 22.55
C GLU A 276 6.76 -27.77 22.26
N LYS A 277 7.67 -27.93 21.31
CA LYS A 277 8.74 -26.96 21.01
C LYS A 277 9.12 -26.98 19.54
N VAL A 278 9.39 -25.80 18.97
CA VAL A 278 9.91 -25.64 17.60
C VAL A 278 11.19 -24.80 17.58
N LYS A 279 12.07 -25.03 16.61
CA LYS A 279 13.17 -24.11 16.27
C LYS A 279 12.60 -23.05 15.33
N LEU A 280 12.45 -21.80 15.80
CA LEU A 280 11.70 -20.75 15.12
C LEU A 280 12.64 -19.73 14.49
N GLY A 281 12.63 -19.62 13.16
CA GLY A 281 13.30 -18.56 12.41
C GLY A 281 12.27 -17.59 11.84
N TRP A 282 11.89 -16.54 12.57
CA TRP A 282 10.73 -15.72 12.20
C TRP A 282 11.04 -14.23 11.97
N PHE A 283 10.32 -13.61 11.03
CA PHE A 283 10.47 -12.21 10.60
C PHE A 283 9.23 -11.40 10.98
N GLY A 284 9.41 -10.22 11.57
CA GLY A 284 8.33 -9.26 11.81
C GLY A 284 8.63 -8.36 13.00
N THR A 285 7.61 -7.82 13.67
CA THR A 285 7.78 -7.01 14.90
C THR A 285 6.92 -7.48 16.08
N ALA A 286 6.04 -8.45 15.88
CA ALA A 286 5.34 -9.15 16.93
C ALA A 286 6.31 -9.90 17.88
N VAL A 287 5.87 -10.10 19.12
CA VAL A 287 6.63 -10.81 20.15
C VAL A 287 6.10 -12.25 20.21
N PRO A 288 6.87 -13.28 19.82
CA PRO A 288 6.35 -14.66 19.78
C PRO A 288 5.85 -15.19 21.12
N SER A 289 6.47 -14.78 22.23
CA SER A 289 6.04 -15.18 23.59
C SER A 289 4.65 -14.64 23.96
N TYR A 290 4.17 -13.56 23.32
CA TYR A 290 2.78 -13.11 23.46
C TYR A 290 1.77 -14.16 22.99
N TYR A 291 2.16 -15.02 22.04
CA TYR A 291 1.34 -16.12 21.52
C TYR A 291 1.56 -17.43 22.28
N HIS A 292 2.26 -17.41 23.43
CA HIS A 292 2.56 -18.59 24.24
C HIS A 292 3.29 -19.71 23.48
N LEU A 293 4.03 -19.35 22.41
CA LEU A 293 4.90 -20.28 21.69
C LEU A 293 6.08 -20.66 22.57
N ASN A 294 6.33 -21.97 22.70
CA ASN A 294 7.59 -22.49 23.21
C ASN A 294 8.52 -22.76 22.03
N TYR A 295 9.61 -21.99 21.95
CA TYR A 295 10.49 -22.02 20.79
C TYR A 295 11.96 -21.84 21.16
N GLU A 296 12.82 -22.35 20.29
CA GLU A 296 14.23 -22.04 20.24
C GLU A 296 14.48 -21.02 19.12
N PRO A 297 15.04 -19.84 19.40
CA PRO A 297 15.23 -18.83 18.38
C PRO A 297 16.35 -19.22 17.40
N LEU A 298 16.05 -19.11 16.11
CA LEU A 298 16.99 -19.20 15.00
C LEU A 298 17.28 -17.80 14.40
N PRO A 299 18.31 -17.64 13.54
CA PRO A 299 18.62 -16.37 12.89
C PRO A 299 17.40 -15.73 12.21
N GLY A 300 17.18 -14.43 12.44
CA GLY A 300 16.17 -13.66 11.71
C GLY A 300 15.14 -12.91 12.53
N PHE A 301 15.16 -13.04 13.85
CA PHE A 301 14.42 -12.12 14.70
C PHE A 301 14.99 -10.70 14.61
N PRO A 302 14.14 -9.66 14.64
CA PRO A 302 14.55 -8.26 14.55
C PRO A 302 15.15 -7.72 15.85
N TYR A 303 15.65 -8.58 16.74
CA TYR A 303 16.25 -8.16 18.02
C TYR A 303 17.77 -8.21 17.94
N PRO A 304 18.49 -7.20 18.48
CA PRO A 304 19.94 -7.09 18.37
C PRO A 304 20.71 -8.38 18.70
N GLU A 305 20.22 -9.14 19.69
CA GLU A 305 20.80 -10.40 20.17
C GLU A 305 20.74 -11.54 19.15
N PHE A 306 19.80 -11.52 18.20
CA PHE A 306 19.64 -12.56 17.17
C PHE A 306 20.21 -12.15 15.81
N ILE A 307 20.57 -10.88 15.62
CA ILE A 307 21.20 -10.42 14.37
C ILE A 307 22.59 -11.07 14.21
N SER A 308 23.35 -11.22 15.30
CA SER A 308 24.66 -11.86 15.29
C SER A 308 24.61 -13.33 14.85
N GLN A 309 23.49 -14.02 15.08
CA GLN A 309 23.31 -15.42 14.72
C GLN A 309 23.33 -15.65 13.20
N TRP A 310 23.09 -14.63 12.38
CA TRP A 310 23.26 -14.75 10.93
C TRP A 310 24.72 -14.98 10.52
N GLY A 311 25.68 -14.43 11.27
CA GLY A 311 27.11 -14.65 11.04
C GLY A 311 27.69 -15.85 11.81
N SER A 312 26.94 -16.39 12.77
CA SER A 312 27.33 -17.55 13.59
C SER A 312 26.07 -18.32 13.98
N PRO A 313 25.51 -19.12 13.04
CA PRO A 313 24.25 -19.82 13.26
C PRO A 313 24.40 -20.85 14.40
N PRO A 314 23.37 -21.02 15.25
CA PRO A 314 23.42 -21.93 16.39
C PRO A 314 23.22 -23.41 16.00
N PHE A 315 23.32 -23.76 14.71
CA PHE A 315 23.11 -25.09 14.15
C PHE A 315 24.01 -25.32 12.93
N ASP A 316 24.22 -26.59 12.56
CA ASP A 316 24.92 -26.92 11.31
C ASP A 316 24.05 -26.60 10.09
N VAL A 317 24.46 -25.60 9.29
CA VAL A 317 23.72 -25.14 8.10
C VAL A 317 23.74 -26.13 6.94
N THR A 318 24.62 -27.13 6.96
CA THR A 318 24.75 -28.17 5.93
C THR A 318 24.07 -29.47 6.32
N ALA A 319 23.94 -29.72 7.62
CA ALA A 319 23.26 -30.88 8.19
C ALA A 319 22.57 -30.50 9.52
N PRO A 320 21.44 -29.77 9.47
CA PRO A 320 20.72 -29.33 10.67
C PRO A 320 20.36 -30.52 11.57
N GLU A 321 20.40 -30.32 12.88
CA GLU A 321 20.12 -31.41 13.83
C GLU A 321 18.64 -31.80 13.80
N PRO A 322 18.29 -33.04 14.19
CA PRO A 322 16.91 -33.48 14.26
C PRO A 322 16.02 -32.53 15.06
N GLY A 323 14.80 -32.30 14.57
CA GLY A 323 13.85 -31.39 15.19
C GLY A 323 12.82 -30.80 14.23
N ILE A 324 11.94 -29.97 14.76
CA ILE A 324 10.90 -29.28 14.00
C ILE A 324 11.30 -27.82 13.83
N TYR A 325 11.51 -27.40 12.59
CA TYR A 325 11.89 -26.04 12.22
C TYR A 325 10.68 -25.31 11.66
N ALA A 326 10.33 -24.17 12.25
CA ALA A 326 9.32 -23.26 11.77
C ALA A 326 10.01 -21.99 11.24
N ILE A 327 10.04 -21.80 9.92
CA ILE A 327 10.84 -20.73 9.29
C ILE A 327 9.90 -19.84 8.48
N SER A 328 9.92 -18.53 8.75
CA SER A 328 9.16 -17.57 7.95
C SER A 328 9.74 -17.48 6.54
N VAL A 329 8.92 -17.32 5.51
CA VAL A 329 9.39 -17.24 4.11
C VAL A 329 10.36 -16.08 3.89
N SER A 330 10.21 -14.98 4.64
CA SER A 330 11.14 -13.84 4.60
C SER A 330 12.53 -14.20 5.13
N ASN A 331 12.62 -15.01 6.19
CA ASN A 331 13.91 -15.48 6.72
C ASN A 331 14.45 -16.67 5.93
N LEU A 332 13.57 -17.55 5.45
CA LEU A 332 13.94 -18.64 4.55
C LEU A 332 14.64 -18.09 3.31
N MET A 333 14.23 -16.91 2.85
CA MET A 333 14.86 -16.15 1.76
C MET A 333 15.90 -15.14 2.26
N GLU A 334 16.28 -15.16 3.53
CA GLU A 334 17.40 -14.38 4.09
C GLU A 334 17.31 -12.86 3.84
N LEU A 335 16.10 -12.29 3.86
CA LEU A 335 15.86 -10.87 3.57
C LEU A 335 16.71 -9.85 4.38
N PRO A 336 17.09 -10.07 5.65
CA PRO A 336 17.99 -9.15 6.33
C PRO A 336 19.44 -9.23 5.82
N LEU A 337 19.88 -10.37 5.31
CA LEU A 337 21.26 -10.67 4.88
C LEU A 337 21.26 -11.71 3.74
N PRO A 338 20.96 -11.31 2.49
CA PRO A 338 20.88 -12.24 1.38
C PRO A 338 22.21 -12.96 1.13
N HIS A 339 22.14 -14.22 0.72
CA HIS A 339 23.29 -15.09 0.45
C HIS A 339 24.15 -15.43 1.67
N SER A 340 23.63 -15.28 2.88
CA SER A 340 24.26 -15.81 4.10
C SER A 340 24.37 -17.35 4.08
N GLY A 341 23.50 -18.03 3.32
CA GLY A 341 23.48 -19.49 3.20
C GLY A 341 22.89 -20.21 4.41
N VAL A 342 22.50 -19.47 5.46
CA VAL A 342 22.01 -20.00 6.73
C VAL A 342 20.83 -20.95 6.54
N TYR A 343 19.90 -20.61 5.65
CA TYR A 343 18.69 -21.42 5.41
C TYR A 343 18.72 -22.17 4.07
N ALA A 344 19.89 -22.29 3.43
CA ALA A 344 20.02 -22.92 2.11
C ALA A 344 19.56 -24.38 2.12
N TRP A 345 19.89 -25.14 3.17
CA TRP A 345 19.47 -26.53 3.33
C TRP A 345 17.95 -26.69 3.27
N PHE A 346 17.21 -25.79 3.93
CA PHE A 346 15.75 -25.80 3.95
C PHE A 346 15.16 -25.39 2.59
N ARG A 347 15.73 -24.38 1.91
CA ARG A 347 15.25 -23.92 0.58
C ARG A 347 15.28 -25.00 -0.50
N THR A 348 16.14 -26.01 -0.36
CA THR A 348 16.25 -27.12 -1.33
C THR A 348 15.23 -28.24 -1.11
N ARG A 349 14.37 -28.12 -0.10
CA ARG A 349 13.38 -29.13 0.30
C ARG A 349 11.97 -28.58 0.21
N GLU A 350 11.01 -29.46 -0.05
CA GLU A 350 9.61 -29.12 0.16
C GLU A 350 9.30 -29.10 1.66
N PRO A 351 8.53 -28.12 2.16
CA PRO A 351 8.13 -28.09 3.56
C PRO A 351 7.06 -29.14 3.85
N ASP A 352 7.14 -29.78 5.01
CA ASP A 352 6.14 -30.75 5.48
C ASP A 352 4.77 -30.11 5.68
N THR A 353 4.73 -28.84 6.07
CA THR A 353 3.50 -28.09 6.29
C THR A 353 3.73 -26.60 6.06
N ARG A 354 2.70 -25.90 5.59
CA ARG A 354 2.68 -24.44 5.49
C ARG A 354 1.63 -23.89 6.45
N ILE A 355 2.06 -23.04 7.37
CA ILE A 355 1.18 -22.34 8.31
C ILE A 355 0.81 -20.99 7.68
N GLY A 356 -0.48 -20.87 7.34
CA GLY A 356 -0.96 -19.76 6.51
C GLY A 356 -0.19 -19.69 5.19
N TYR A 357 0.43 -18.55 4.94
CA TYR A 357 1.28 -18.37 3.76
C TYR A 357 2.67 -17.84 4.11
N SER A 358 2.96 -17.66 5.41
CA SER A 358 4.20 -17.04 5.84
C SER A 358 5.19 -17.95 6.55
N ILE A 359 4.78 -19.06 7.17
CA ILE A 359 5.68 -19.93 7.95
C ILE A 359 5.67 -21.34 7.36
N TRP A 360 6.85 -21.88 7.09
CA TRP A 360 7.03 -23.24 6.59
C TRP A 360 7.62 -24.13 7.68
N ILE A 361 7.07 -25.33 7.79
CA ILE A 361 7.48 -26.35 8.76
C ILE A 361 8.38 -27.37 8.06
N TYR A 362 9.49 -27.71 8.70
CA TYR A 362 10.38 -28.79 8.29
C TYR A 362 10.64 -29.74 9.46
N ARG A 363 10.44 -31.03 9.25
CA ARG A 363 10.81 -32.10 10.17
C ARG A 363 12.14 -32.68 9.71
N VAL A 364 13.14 -32.59 10.58
CA VAL A 364 14.47 -33.16 10.36
C VAL A 364 14.59 -34.39 11.26
N GLU A 365 14.94 -35.52 10.67
CA GLU A 365 15.07 -36.83 11.33
C GLU A 365 16.52 -37.24 11.59
#